data_AF-A0A6C0LVJ5-F1
#
_entry.id   AF-A0A6C0LVJ5-F1
#
_cell.length_a   1.000
_cell.length_b   1.000
_cell.length_c   1.000
_cell.angle_alpha   90.00
_cell.angle_beta   90.00
_cell.angle_gamma   90.00
#
_symmetry.space_group_name_H-M   'P 1'
#
loop_
_entity.id
_entity.type
_entity.pdbx_description
1 polymer ?
#
loop_
_entity_poly.entity_id
_entity_poly.type
_entity_poly.pdbx_seq_one_letter_code
_entity_poly.pdbx_strand_id
1 'polypeptide(L)'
;MIEYISEATNNYDKTCERIQKHGSVDLGCVYCVKIYKCFNRNSIRVGSLNTIVCNTCKVDAVIPIIPTSILSTECNTYDKRIKKLQEWNTIGFTELVDDEEEYIDYEYHDCIDIHNDVDDSDMK
;
A
#
# COMPACT_ATOMS: atom_id res chain seq x y z
N MET A 1 -6.94 -1.64 -12.32
CA MET A 1 -7.36 -0.91 -11.10
C MET A 1 -7.00 -1.78 -9.92
N ILE A 2 -6.37 -1.25 -8.88
CA ILE A 2 -6.04 -2.03 -7.69
C ILE A 2 -7.36 -2.49 -7.05
N GLU A 3 -7.51 -3.80 -6.86
CA GLU A 3 -8.76 -4.47 -6.47
C GLU A 3 -9.44 -3.86 -5.22
N TYR A 4 -8.65 -3.44 -4.23
CA TYR A 4 -9.19 -2.83 -3.02
C TYR A 4 -9.85 -1.47 -3.27
N ILE A 5 -9.43 -0.72 -4.30
CA ILE A 5 -9.96 0.62 -4.58
C ILE A 5 -11.44 0.52 -4.92
N SER A 6 -11.84 -0.47 -5.73
CA SER A 6 -13.26 -0.71 -6.04
C SER A 6 -14.09 -1.08 -4.81
N GLU A 7 -13.50 -1.78 -3.84
CA GLU A 7 -14.16 -2.18 -2.61
C GLU A 7 -14.27 -1.03 -1.59
N ALA A 8 -13.28 -0.14 -1.59
CA ALA A 8 -13.17 1.04 -0.73
C ALA A 8 -13.97 2.26 -1.24
N THR A 9 -14.40 2.23 -2.50
CA THR A 9 -15.11 3.36 -3.14
C THR A 9 -16.64 3.21 -3.04
N ASN A 10 -17.35 4.34 -2.89
CA ASN A 10 -18.81 4.41 -2.88
C ASN A 10 -19.47 3.33 -2.00
N ASN A 11 -19.00 3.22 -0.76
CA ASN A 11 -19.32 2.10 0.11
C ASN A 11 -20.03 2.51 1.40
N TYR A 12 -20.23 3.80 1.66
CA TYR A 12 -20.92 4.27 2.84
C TYR A 12 -22.41 3.88 2.86
N ASP A 13 -23.15 4.11 1.78
CA ASP A 13 -24.60 3.84 1.77
C ASP A 13 -24.92 2.36 1.95
N LYS A 14 -24.23 1.48 1.21
CA LYS A 14 -24.38 0.02 1.36
C LYS A 14 -24.02 -0.47 2.76
N THR A 15 -23.10 0.22 3.44
CA THR A 15 -22.74 -0.06 4.84
C THR A 15 -23.85 0.37 5.78
N CYS A 16 -24.41 1.57 5.59
CA CYS A 16 -25.52 2.09 6.38
C CYS A 16 -26.77 1.21 6.26
N GLU A 17 -27.09 0.75 5.05
CA GLU A 17 -28.17 -0.22 4.83
C GLU A 17 -27.92 -1.53 5.59
N ARG A 18 -26.69 -2.04 5.57
CA ARG A 18 -26.35 -3.27 6.30
C ARG A 18 -26.55 -3.10 7.80
N ILE A 19 -26.11 -1.98 8.36
CA ILE A 19 -26.32 -1.67 9.79
C ILE A 19 -27.81 -1.58 10.11
N GLN A 20 -28.62 -0.92 9.27
CA GLN A 20 -30.06 -0.82 9.49
C GLN A 20 -30.75 -2.20 9.46
N LYS A 21 -30.33 -3.09 8.54
CA LYS A 21 -30.93 -4.42 8.36
C LYS A 21 -30.46 -5.45 9.39
N HIS A 22 -29.21 -5.37 9.85
CA HIS A 22 -28.57 -6.42 10.66
C HIS A 22 -28.02 -5.95 12.01
N GLY A 23 -28.16 -4.66 12.34
CA GLY A 23 -27.68 -4.04 13.58
C GLY A 23 -26.18 -3.79 13.65
N SER A 24 -25.38 -4.41 12.77
CA SER A 24 -23.93 -4.19 12.70
C SER A 24 -23.33 -4.60 11.36
N VAL A 25 -22.08 -4.19 11.13
CA VAL A 25 -21.26 -4.58 9.99
C VAL A 25 -19.79 -4.62 10.41
N ASP A 26 -19.05 -5.62 9.95
CA ASP A 26 -17.60 -5.65 10.13
C ASP A 26 -16.95 -4.78 9.04
N LEU A 27 -15.97 -3.97 9.42
CA LEU A 27 -15.23 -3.06 8.54
C LEU A 27 -13.75 -3.46 8.55
N GLY A 28 -13.17 -3.68 7.37
CA GLY A 28 -11.74 -3.91 7.20
C GLY A 28 -11.04 -2.63 6.74
N CYS A 29 -10.06 -2.14 7.50
CA CYS A 29 -9.20 -1.05 7.05
C CYS A 29 -7.92 -1.63 6.43
N VAL A 30 -7.68 -1.32 5.15
CA VAL A 30 -6.50 -1.76 4.39
C VAL A 30 -5.24 -1.14 4.96
N TYR A 31 -5.23 0.17 5.22
CA TYR A 31 -4.06 0.86 5.75
C TYR A 31 -3.65 0.35 7.15
N CYS A 32 -4.63 0.15 8.04
CA CYS A 32 -4.35 -0.36 9.39
C CYS A 32 -4.14 -1.87 9.46
N VAL A 33 -4.50 -2.61 8.40
CA VAL A 33 -4.60 -4.07 8.38
C VAL A 33 -5.39 -4.61 9.59
N LYS A 34 -6.58 -4.05 9.80
CA LYS A 34 -7.44 -4.37 10.97
C LYS A 34 -8.90 -4.48 10.58
N ILE A 35 -9.60 -5.41 11.23
CA ILE A 35 -11.04 -5.57 11.13
C ILE A 35 -11.66 -5.14 12.46
N TYR A 36 -12.72 -4.36 12.40
CA TYR A 36 -13.47 -3.91 13.56
C TYR A 36 -14.97 -3.88 13.27
N LYS A 37 -15.79 -4.09 14.30
CA LYS A 37 -17.25 -4.09 14.17
C LYS A 37 -17.80 -2.69 14.36
N CYS A 38 -18.73 -2.29 13.50
CA CYS A 38 -19.47 -1.05 13.60
C CYS A 38 -20.96 -1.33 13.81
N PHE A 39 -21.55 -0.69 14.82
CA PHE A 39 -22.95 -0.87 15.23
C PHE A 39 -23.84 0.33 14.91
N ASN A 40 -23.25 1.50 14.66
CA ASN A 40 -23.98 2.75 14.53
C ASN A 40 -23.47 3.54 13.32
N ARG A 41 -24.37 3.87 12.39
CA ARG A 41 -24.00 4.70 11.22
C ARG A 41 -23.42 6.06 11.60
N ASN A 42 -23.82 6.63 12.74
CA ASN A 42 -23.35 7.94 13.19
C ASN A 42 -21.87 7.92 13.64
N SER A 43 -21.27 6.74 13.85
CA SER A 43 -19.83 6.63 14.16
C SER A 43 -18.97 6.50 12.91
N ILE A 44 -19.57 6.40 11.72
CA ILE A 44 -18.87 6.28 10.44
C ILE A 44 -18.57 7.68 9.91
N ARG A 45 -17.29 7.92 9.60
CA ARG A 45 -16.86 9.12 8.90
C ARG A 45 -16.93 8.87 7.40
N VAL A 46 -17.40 9.87 6.65
CA VAL A 46 -17.54 9.80 5.19
C VAL A 46 -16.53 10.73 4.56
N GLY A 47 -15.77 10.20 3.60
CA GLY A 47 -14.83 10.95 2.79
C GLY A 47 -15.47 11.47 1.51
N SER A 48 -14.62 11.91 0.58
CA SER A 48 -15.04 12.21 -0.79
C SER A 48 -15.62 10.96 -1.47
N LEU A 49 -16.53 11.14 -2.43
CA LEU A 49 -17.07 10.04 -3.24
C LEU A 49 -17.74 8.92 -2.45
N ASN A 50 -18.35 9.25 -1.30
CA ASN A 50 -19.12 8.31 -0.49
C ASN A 50 -18.28 7.12 0.05
N THR A 51 -16.99 7.37 0.31
CA THR A 51 -16.06 6.40 0.91
C THR A 51 -16.10 6.46 2.44
N ILE A 52 -15.81 5.34 3.09
CA ILE A 52 -15.68 5.29 4.55
C ILE A 52 -14.24 5.65 4.95
N VAL A 53 -14.12 6.60 5.88
CA VAL A 53 -12.85 7.02 6.45
C VAL A 53 -12.59 6.29 7.75
N CYS A 54 -11.39 5.71 7.88
CA CYS A 54 -10.97 5.02 9.09
C CYS A 54 -10.86 5.98 10.28
N ASN A 55 -11.54 5.65 11.39
CA ASN A 55 -11.47 6.47 12.60
C ASN A 55 -10.08 6.50 13.24
N THR A 56 -9.22 5.53 12.96
CA THR A 56 -7.86 5.44 13.51
C THR A 56 -6.84 6.18 12.65
N CYS A 57 -6.60 5.72 11.41
CA CYS A 57 -5.56 6.29 10.55
C CYS A 57 -6.02 7.46 9.67
N LYS A 58 -7.32 7.77 9.63
CA LYS A 58 -7.91 8.83 8.80
C LYS A 58 -7.81 8.64 7.28
N VAL A 59 -7.38 7.46 6.83
CA VAL A 59 -7.36 7.07 5.41
C VAL A 59 -8.72 6.50 5.01
N ASP A 60 -9.18 6.83 3.81
CA ASP A 60 -10.43 6.35 3.18
C ASP A 60 -10.28 4.99 2.47
N ALA A 61 -9.48 4.10 3.07
CA ALA A 61 -9.24 2.74 2.60
C ALA A 61 -9.93 1.71 3.52
N VAL A 62 -11.24 1.91 3.74
CA VAL A 62 -12.07 1.03 4.57
C VAL A 62 -13.09 0.30 3.70
N ILE A 63 -13.23 -1.01 3.91
CA ILE A 63 -14.08 -1.89 3.13
C ILE A 63 -15.10 -2.55 4.07
N PRO A 64 -16.41 -2.43 3.81
CA PRO A 64 -17.41 -3.16 4.57
C PRO A 64 -17.42 -4.64 4.19
N ILE A 65 -17.36 -5.53 5.18
CA ILE A 65 -17.43 -6.98 5.00
C ILE A 65 -18.90 -7.37 4.93
N ILE A 66 -19.44 -7.29 3.72
CA ILE A 66 -20.83 -7.61 3.36
C ILE A 66 -20.86 -8.71 2.30
N PRO A 67 -22.00 -9.38 2.05
CA PRO A 67 -22.06 -10.56 1.18
C PRO A 67 -21.53 -10.37 -0.25
N THR A 68 -21.46 -9.13 -0.75
CA THR A 68 -20.93 -8.80 -2.07
C THR A 68 -19.45 -8.39 -2.06
N SER A 69 -18.85 -8.22 -0.88
CA SER A 69 -17.45 -7.85 -0.75
C SER A 69 -16.53 -9.06 -0.91
N ILE A 70 -15.35 -8.83 -1.47
CA ILE A 70 -14.30 -9.85 -1.66
C ILE A 70 -13.87 -10.43 -0.31
N LEU A 71 -13.83 -9.58 0.73
CA LEU A 71 -13.56 -9.99 2.11
C LEU A 71 -14.65 -10.94 2.68
N SER A 72 -15.80 -11.08 2.02
CA SER A 72 -16.84 -12.05 2.38
C SER A 72 -16.90 -13.23 1.42
N THR A 73 -16.76 -13.01 0.11
CA THR A 73 -16.97 -14.03 -0.93
C THR A 73 -15.76 -14.93 -1.11
N GLU A 74 -14.55 -14.37 -1.05
CA GLU A 74 -13.29 -15.08 -1.30
C GLU A 74 -12.52 -15.35 0.01
N CYS A 75 -12.68 -14.47 1.00
CA CYS A 75 -12.00 -14.54 2.29
C CYS A 75 -12.96 -14.88 3.43
N ASN A 76 -13.43 -16.12 3.50
CA ASN A 76 -14.48 -16.52 4.46
C ASN A 76 -14.02 -16.74 5.91
N THR A 77 -12.72 -16.69 6.20
CA THR A 77 -12.17 -16.77 7.57
C THR A 77 -11.49 -15.47 7.98
N TYR A 78 -11.36 -15.23 9.28
CA TYR A 78 -10.66 -14.05 9.80
C TYR A 78 -9.23 -13.95 9.27
N ASP A 79 -8.45 -15.03 9.35
CA ASP A 79 -7.05 -15.03 8.90
C ASP A 79 -6.90 -14.75 7.40
N LYS A 80 -7.80 -15.30 6.56
CA LYS A 80 -7.81 -15.00 5.12
C LYS A 80 -8.10 -13.53 4.86
N ARG A 81 -9.03 -12.92 5.61
CA ARG A 81 -9.34 -11.49 5.47
C ARG A 81 -8.16 -10.62 5.87
N ILE A 82 -7.50 -10.94 6.98
CA ILE A 82 -6.30 -10.21 7.41
C ILE A 82 -5.19 -10.36 6.38
N LYS A 83 -4.94 -11.56 5.85
CA LYS A 83 -3.96 -11.78 4.79
C LYS A 83 -4.28 -10.96 3.52
N LYS A 84 -5.54 -10.94 3.09
CA LYS A 84 -5.97 -10.12 1.94
C LYS A 84 -5.80 -8.62 2.19
N LEU A 85 -6.10 -8.15 3.41
CA LEU A 85 -5.84 -6.75 3.79
C LEU A 85 -4.34 -6.43 3.77
N GLN A 86 -3.47 -7.36 4.19
CA GLN A 86 -2.01 -7.20 4.09
C GLN A 86 -1.54 -7.11 2.63
N GLU A 87 -2.03 -8.00 1.77
CA GLU A 87 -1.72 -7.98 0.33
C GLU A 87 -2.11 -6.63 -0.28
N TRP A 88 -3.33 -6.16 -0.02
CA TRP A 88 -3.79 -4.85 -0.49
C TRP A 88 -3.03 -3.67 0.14
N ASN A 89 -2.59 -3.80 1.39
CA ASN A 89 -1.76 -2.81 2.04
C ASN A 89 -0.43 -2.66 1.31
N THR A 90 0.27 -3.77 1.06
CA THR A 90 1.54 -3.78 0.34
C THR A 90 1.41 -3.18 -1.06
N ILE A 91 0.36 -3.56 -1.80
CA ILE A 91 0.14 -3.06 -3.17
C ILE A 91 -0.20 -1.56 -3.17
N GLY A 92 -0.94 -1.09 -2.17
CA GLY A 92 -1.51 0.26 -2.15
C GLY A 92 -0.69 1.32 -1.42
N PHE A 93 0.20 0.92 -0.51
CA PHE A 93 0.79 1.83 0.47
C PHE A 93 2.29 1.59 0.75
N THR A 94 2.89 0.54 0.20
CA THR A 94 4.35 0.37 0.29
C THR A 94 4.98 1.01 -0.94
N GLU A 95 5.87 1.98 -0.73
CA GLU A 95 6.71 2.52 -1.80
C GLU A 95 7.55 1.37 -2.37
N LEU A 96 7.53 1.23 -3.70
CA LEU A 96 8.54 0.42 -4.37
C LEU A 96 9.85 1.19 -4.13
N VAL A 97 10.71 0.64 -3.27
CA VAL A 97 12.13 0.98 -3.34
C VAL A 97 12.54 0.57 -4.74
N ASP A 98 12.78 1.55 -5.62
CA ASP A 98 13.62 1.29 -6.77
C ASP A 98 14.92 0.79 -6.15
N ASP A 99 15.23 -0.48 -6.40
CA ASP A 99 16.56 -1.00 -6.19
C ASP A 99 17.46 -0.15 -7.11
N GLU A 100 17.93 1.00 -6.61
CA GLU A 100 19.03 1.76 -7.20
C GLU A 100 20.23 0.80 -7.16
N GLU A 101 20.29 -0.13 -8.13
CA GLU A 101 21.56 -0.64 -8.61
C GLU A 101 22.30 0.59 -9.10
N GLU A 102 23.15 1.11 -8.22
CA GLU A 102 24.14 2.14 -8.48
C GLU A 102 24.84 1.78 -9.79
N TYR A 103 24.50 2.49 -10.86
CA TYR A 103 25.15 2.32 -12.15
C TYR A 103 26.56 2.86 -12.01
N ILE A 104 27.50 1.98 -11.65
CA ILE A 104 28.92 2.30 -11.61
C ILE A 104 29.37 2.46 -13.06
N ASP A 105 29.37 3.71 -13.53
CA ASP A 105 30.06 4.09 -14.76
C ASP A 105 31.57 3.91 -14.52
N TYR A 106 32.14 2.84 -15.06
CA TYR A 106 33.59 2.71 -15.17
C TYR A 106 34.06 3.65 -16.27
N GLU A 107 34.00 4.96 -16.00
CA GLU A 107 34.62 5.97 -16.84
C GLU A 107 36.12 5.63 -16.90
N TYR A 108 36.58 5.48 -18.14
CA TYR A 108 37.87 4.97 -18.57
C TYR A 108 39.01 5.36 -17.61
N HIS A 109 39.78 4.36 -17.15
CA HIS A 109 41.09 4.59 -16.57
C HIS A 109 41.91 5.43 -17.55
N ASP A 110 42.22 6.66 -17.15
CA ASP A 110 43.17 7.54 -17.82
C ASP A 110 44.42 6.75 -18.20
N CYS A 111 44.67 6.66 -19.50
CA CYS A 111 45.96 6.23 -20.03
C CYS A 111 47.01 7.23 -19.53
N ILE A 112 47.77 6.87 -18.50
CA ILE A 112 49.01 7.57 -18.17
C ILE A 112 50.06 7.14 -19.20
N ASP A 113 50.05 7.83 -20.34
CA ASP A 113 51.26 8.02 -21.15
C ASP A 113 52.15 9.03 -20.42
N ILE A 114 53.16 8.55 -19.72
CA ILE A 114 54.33 9.38 -19.36
C ILE A 114 55.54 8.76 -20.05
N HIS A 115 55.77 9.26 -21.27
CA HIS A 115 57.09 9.34 -21.86
C HIS A 115 57.97 10.34 -21.08
N ASN A 116 59.28 10.18 -21.26
CA ASN A 116 60.41 11.05 -20.90
C ASN A 116 61.12 10.61 -19.62
N ASP A 117 62.44 10.57 -19.54
CA ASP A 117 63.57 10.58 -20.46
C ASP A 117 64.73 10.23 -19.51
N VAL A 118 65.43 9.10 -19.69
CA VAL A 118 66.64 8.85 -18.89
C VAL A 118 67.78 9.55 -19.62
N ASP A 119 68.00 10.81 -19.21
CA ASP A 119 69.12 11.63 -19.62
C ASP A 119 70.43 11.01 -19.12
N ASP A 120 71.33 10.74 -20.07
CA ASP A 120 72.73 10.42 -19.86
C ASP A 120 73.41 11.58 -19.11
N SER A 121 73.99 11.29 -17.95
CA SER A 121 75.07 12.15 -17.43
C SER A 121 76.07 11.37 -16.59
N ASP A 122 77.19 11.09 -17.25
CA ASP A 122 78.50 10.84 -16.66
C ASP A 122 78.80 11.75 -15.46
N MET A 123 79.24 11.17 -14.35
CA MET A 123 80.11 11.89 -13.43
C MET A 123 81.04 10.96 -12.63
N LYS A 124 82.24 10.80 -13.20
CA LYS A 124 83.59 10.64 -12.60
C LYS A 124 83.83 9.65 -11.46
#